data_AF-A0A6G1LD48-F1
#
_entry.id   AF-A0A6G1LD48-F1
#
_cell.length_a   1.000
_cell.length_b   1.000
_cell.length_c   1.000
_cell.angle_alpha   90.00
_cell.angle_beta   90.00
_cell.angle_gamma   90.00
#
_symmetry.space_group_name_H-M   'P 1'
#
loop_
_entity.id
_entity.type
_entity.pdbx_description
1 polymer ?
#
loop_
_entity_poly.entity_id
_entity_poly.type
_entity_poly.pdbx_seq_one_letter_code
_entity_poly.pdbx_strand_id
1 'polypeptide(L)'
;MPPVSGPYVETQAVARKHDRPLKDKVQKAVWRGVLWTHRGLREPLMEITKHETWSDVQEMSWNSDDKDAVKLKMSAEEFCDYALPIHTEGGSYSSRLTYLLNCDSAPIIHELEWTAHFYHLLEPDVNHIHVHRNWTNLPEKME
;
A
#
# COMPACT_ATOMS: atom_id res chain seq x y z
N MET A 1 0.26 20.49 -2.79
CA MET A 1 0.61 19.57 -3.90
C MET A 1 0.90 18.20 -3.30
N PRO A 2 0.53 17.10 -3.97
CA PRO A 2 0.98 15.77 -3.55
C PRO A 2 2.53 15.71 -3.62
N PRO A 3 3.19 14.95 -2.73
CA PRO A 3 4.62 14.77 -2.73
C PRO A 3 5.03 14.15 -4.07
N VAL A 4 6.09 14.72 -4.65
CA VAL A 4 6.70 14.21 -5.87
C VAL A 4 7.72 13.17 -5.45
N SER A 5 7.56 11.94 -5.91
CA SER A 5 8.58 10.92 -5.70
C SER A 5 9.84 11.23 -6.50
N GLY A 6 11.01 11.00 -5.89
CA GLY A 6 12.31 11.18 -6.55
C GLY A 6 12.59 10.14 -7.64
N PRO A 7 13.79 10.20 -8.25
CA PRO A 7 14.25 9.20 -9.22
C PRO A 7 14.22 7.79 -8.65
N TYR A 8 13.83 6.81 -9.48
CA TYR A 8 13.61 5.42 -9.02
C TYR A 8 14.86 4.81 -8.34
N VAL A 9 16.05 5.02 -8.90
CA VAL A 9 17.32 4.51 -8.34
C VAL A 9 17.59 5.08 -6.94
N GLU A 10 17.28 6.35 -6.73
CA GLU A 10 17.43 6.99 -5.43
C GLU A 10 16.43 6.42 -4.43
N THR A 11 15.16 6.24 -4.83
CA THR A 11 14.17 5.63 -3.95
C THR A 11 14.52 4.18 -3.57
N GLN A 12 15.12 3.41 -4.48
CA GLN A 12 15.66 2.10 -4.16
C GLN A 12 16.78 2.16 -3.11
N ALA A 13 17.69 3.13 -3.21
CA ALA A 13 18.78 3.30 -2.24
C ALA A 13 18.24 3.72 -0.87
N VAL A 14 17.24 4.62 -0.83
CA VAL A 14 16.59 5.04 0.42
C VAL A 14 15.83 3.88 1.06
N ALA A 15 15.05 3.12 0.29
CA ALA A 15 14.33 1.94 0.77
C ALA A 15 15.31 0.95 1.43
N ARG A 16 16.37 0.52 0.73
CA ARG A 16 17.37 -0.42 1.27
C ARG A 16 18.05 0.04 2.57
N LYS A 17 18.16 1.35 2.79
CA LYS A 17 18.76 1.91 4.01
C LYS A 17 17.78 1.88 5.19
N HIS A 18 16.49 2.05 4.92
CA HIS A 18 15.43 2.07 5.93
C HIS A 18 14.89 0.67 6.25
N ASP A 19 15.02 -0.24 5.29
CA ASP A 19 14.43 -1.56 5.34
C ASP A 19 15.07 -2.47 6.41
N ARG A 20 14.34 -3.52 6.77
CA ARG A 20 14.71 -4.49 7.81
C ARG A 20 14.15 -5.88 7.49
N PRO A 21 14.70 -6.96 8.06
CA PRO A 21 14.16 -8.31 7.84
C PRO A 21 12.67 -8.39 8.18
N LEU A 22 11.91 -9.16 7.39
CA LEU A 22 10.44 -9.27 7.50
C LEU A 22 9.93 -9.50 8.93
N LYS A 23 10.61 -10.35 9.71
CA LYS A 23 10.28 -10.67 11.11
C LYS A 23 10.40 -9.48 12.08
N ASP A 24 11.21 -8.48 11.72
CA ASP A 24 11.49 -7.30 12.55
C ASP A 24 10.57 -6.12 12.17
N LYS A 25 9.73 -6.28 11.14
CA LYS A 25 8.73 -5.30 10.69
C LYS A 25 7.47 -5.33 11.53
N VAL A 26 6.68 -4.26 11.45
CA VAL A 26 5.32 -4.21 12.01
C VAL A 26 4.45 -5.21 11.26
N GLN A 27 3.95 -6.24 11.98
CA GLN A 27 3.10 -7.30 11.42
C GLN A 27 1.66 -6.84 11.25
N LYS A 28 1.46 -5.81 10.42
CA LYS A 28 0.15 -5.23 10.12
C LYS A 28 0.02 -4.90 8.64
N ALA A 29 -1.20 -5.04 8.14
CA ALA A 29 -1.61 -4.57 6.83
C ALA A 29 -1.69 -3.04 6.84
N VAL A 30 -0.85 -2.35 6.06
CA VAL A 30 -0.76 -0.89 6.09
C VAL A 30 -1.23 -0.24 4.79
N TRP A 31 -1.98 0.85 4.92
CA TRP A 31 -2.33 1.70 3.79
C TRP A 31 -2.53 3.14 4.23
N ARG A 32 -2.04 4.08 3.40
CA ARG A 32 -2.34 5.52 3.49
C ARG A 32 -2.66 6.05 2.11
N GLY A 33 -3.83 6.64 1.96
CA GLY A 33 -4.24 7.25 0.71
C GLY A 33 -5.52 8.07 0.84
N VAL A 34 -5.90 8.75 -0.24
CA VAL A 34 -7.14 9.51 -0.34
C VAL A 34 -8.23 8.64 -0.99
N LEU A 35 -9.48 8.75 -0.56
CA LEU A 35 -10.55 7.92 -1.14
C LEU A 35 -10.99 8.37 -2.54
N TRP A 36 -11.02 9.69 -2.77
CA TRP A 36 -11.64 10.29 -3.96
C TRP A 36 -11.04 9.85 -5.31
N THR A 37 -9.81 9.34 -5.36
CA THR A 37 -9.20 8.89 -6.61
C THR A 37 -9.74 7.55 -7.12
N HIS A 38 -10.35 6.71 -6.26
CA HIS A 38 -11.00 5.46 -6.66
C HIS A 38 -11.95 4.95 -5.55
N ARG A 39 -13.03 5.69 -5.28
CA ARG A 39 -13.94 5.42 -4.14
C ARG A 39 -14.43 3.98 -4.08
N GLY A 40 -14.96 3.45 -5.20
CA GLY A 40 -15.50 2.09 -5.26
C GLY A 40 -14.49 0.95 -4.99
N LEU A 41 -13.18 1.25 -4.96
CA LEU A 41 -12.14 0.29 -4.57
C LEU A 41 -11.64 0.57 -3.14
N ARG A 42 -11.47 1.84 -2.78
CA ARG A 42 -10.81 2.24 -1.54
C ARG A 42 -11.75 2.34 -0.34
N GLU A 43 -13.02 2.67 -0.55
CA GLU A 43 -14.03 2.65 0.52
C GLU A 43 -14.22 1.21 1.05
N PRO A 44 -14.45 0.18 0.20
CA PRO A 44 -14.54 -1.21 0.65
C PRO A 44 -13.31 -1.69 1.44
N LEU A 45 -12.11 -1.26 1.05
CA LEU A 45 -10.89 -1.54 1.80
C LEU A 45 -10.95 -0.94 3.21
N MET A 46 -11.35 0.33 3.34
CA MET A 46 -11.50 0.98 4.65
C MET A 46 -12.54 0.28 5.52
N GLU A 47 -13.63 -0.20 4.92
CA GLU A 47 -14.74 -0.82 5.64
C GLU A 47 -14.38 -2.19 6.17
N ILE A 48 -13.75 -3.04 5.36
CA ILE A 48 -13.39 -4.41 5.78
C ILE A 48 -12.20 -4.45 6.74
N THR A 49 -11.37 -3.40 6.74
CA THR A 49 -10.20 -3.29 7.62
C THR A 49 -10.53 -2.53 8.91
N LYS A 50 -11.76 -2.05 9.05
CA LYS A 50 -12.21 -1.24 10.19
C LYS A 50 -12.26 -2.10 11.44
N HIS A 51 -11.59 -1.65 12.50
CA HIS A 51 -11.52 -2.34 13.80
C HIS A 51 -10.76 -3.67 13.79
N GLU A 52 -10.12 -4.03 12.68
CA GLU A 52 -9.29 -5.22 12.60
C GLU A 52 -7.94 -5.04 13.29
N THR A 53 -7.51 -6.02 14.08
CA THR A 53 -6.29 -5.90 14.90
C THR A 53 -5.02 -5.97 14.05
N TRP A 54 -5.07 -6.69 12.94
CA TRP A 54 -4.03 -6.79 11.92
C TRP A 54 -3.98 -5.57 10.99
N SER A 55 -4.94 -4.64 11.09
CA SER A 55 -5.03 -3.46 10.22
C SER A 55 -4.30 -2.24 10.81
N ASP A 56 -3.61 -1.54 9.92
CA ASP A 56 -3.21 -0.13 10.03
C ASP A 56 -3.55 0.58 8.71
N VAL A 57 -4.83 0.58 8.35
CA VAL A 57 -5.37 1.18 7.12
C VAL A 57 -6.11 2.46 7.47
N GLN A 58 -5.64 3.59 6.93
CA GLN A 58 -6.18 4.90 7.28
C GLN A 58 -6.26 5.83 6.05
N GLU A 59 -7.36 6.57 5.93
CA GLU A 59 -7.46 7.65 4.96
C GLU A 59 -6.57 8.82 5.42
N MET A 60 -5.78 9.34 4.49
CA MET A 60 -5.01 10.57 4.71
C MET A 60 -5.60 11.71 3.87
N SER A 61 -5.33 12.95 4.27
CA SER A 61 -5.77 14.14 3.54
C SER A 61 -4.59 14.95 3.03
N TRP A 62 -4.71 15.48 1.80
CA TRP A 62 -3.79 16.50 1.31
C TRP A 62 -4.15 17.89 1.83
N ASN A 63 -5.41 18.11 2.20
CA ASN A 63 -5.93 19.40 2.63
C ASN A 63 -5.51 19.66 4.07
N SER A 64 -4.91 20.84 4.31
CA SER A 64 -4.39 21.26 5.61
C SER A 64 -5.45 21.44 6.69
N ASP A 65 -6.73 21.48 6.31
CA ASP A 65 -7.84 21.77 7.21
C ASP A 65 -8.13 20.59 8.15
N ASP A 66 -7.84 19.37 7.71
CA ASP A 66 -7.83 18.17 8.56
C ASP A 66 -6.40 17.85 9.01
N LYS A 67 -6.01 18.44 10.13
CA LYS A 67 -4.65 18.30 10.68
C LYS A 67 -4.32 16.87 11.07
N ASP A 68 -5.30 16.06 11.46
CA ASP A 68 -5.05 14.69 11.88
C ASP A 68 -4.88 13.77 10.66
N ALA A 69 -5.73 13.92 9.64
CA ALA A 69 -5.56 13.21 8.38
C ALA A 69 -4.28 13.59 7.62
N VAL A 70 -3.75 14.81 7.83
CA VAL A 70 -2.45 15.23 7.26
C VAL A 70 -1.26 14.54 7.93
N LYS A 71 -1.34 14.24 9.24
CA LYS A 71 -0.28 13.53 9.99
C LYS A 71 -0.16 12.06 9.57
N LEU A 72 -1.18 11.51 8.93
CA LEU A 72 -1.21 10.14 8.44
C LEU A 72 -0.45 9.95 7.12
N LYS A 73 0.07 11.03 6.52
CA LYS A 73 0.93 10.92 5.34
C LYS A 73 2.15 10.10 5.68
N MET A 74 2.43 9.11 4.84
CA MET A 74 3.65 8.32 4.91
C MET A 74 4.49 8.54 3.64
N SER A 75 5.80 8.68 3.82
CA SER A 75 6.77 8.58 2.73
C SER A 75 6.90 7.14 2.24
N ALA A 76 7.57 6.95 1.11
CA ALA A 76 7.67 5.62 0.50
C ALA A 76 8.47 4.65 1.38
N GLU A 77 9.54 5.14 1.99
CA GLU A 77 10.42 4.36 2.86
C GLU A 77 9.78 3.98 4.19
N GLU A 78 8.87 4.79 4.73
CA GLU A 78 8.12 4.45 5.95
C GLU A 78 7.23 3.21 5.75
N PHE A 79 6.82 2.89 4.52
CA PHE A 79 6.13 1.62 4.26
C PHE A 79 7.03 0.40 4.42
N CYS A 80 8.37 0.53 4.30
CA CYS A 80 9.29 -0.58 4.54
C CYS A 80 9.28 -1.04 6.00
N ASP A 81 8.76 -0.23 6.92
CA ASP A 81 8.59 -0.61 8.33
C ASP A 81 7.52 -1.67 8.57
N TYR A 82 6.66 -1.92 7.58
CA TYR A 82 5.52 -2.82 7.68
C TYR A 82 5.72 -4.07 6.83
N ALA A 83 5.28 -5.20 7.38
CA ALA A 83 5.37 -6.48 6.69
C ALA A 83 4.40 -6.57 5.50
N LEU A 84 3.22 -5.92 5.59
CA LEU A 84 2.10 -6.16 4.70
C LEU A 84 1.55 -4.86 4.07
N PRO A 85 2.31 -4.15 3.22
CA PRO A 85 1.80 -2.94 2.60
C PRO A 85 0.74 -3.25 1.54
N ILE A 86 -0.40 -2.56 1.59
CA ILE A 86 -1.50 -2.74 0.63
C ILE A 86 -1.31 -1.81 -0.57
N HIS A 87 -1.39 -2.35 -1.78
CA HIS A 87 -1.49 -1.58 -3.01
C HIS A 87 -2.95 -1.33 -3.39
N THR A 88 -3.26 -0.10 -3.84
CA THR A 88 -4.55 0.22 -4.45
C THR A 88 -4.38 1.06 -5.71
N GLU A 89 -5.23 0.80 -6.70
CA GLU A 89 -5.36 1.65 -7.89
C GLU A 89 -5.97 3.02 -7.55
N GLY A 90 -5.78 3.99 -8.44
CA GLY A 90 -6.37 5.33 -8.40
C GLY A 90 -7.19 5.60 -9.65
N GLY A 91 -7.09 6.80 -10.23
CA GLY A 91 -7.69 7.05 -11.55
C GLY A 91 -7.09 6.20 -12.68
N SER A 92 -5.95 5.55 -12.43
CA SER A 92 -5.33 4.51 -13.25
C SER A 92 -4.44 3.62 -12.36
N TYR A 93 -3.44 2.92 -12.92
CA TYR A 93 -2.42 2.24 -12.12
C TYR A 93 -1.74 3.23 -11.16
N SER A 94 -1.35 2.76 -9.97
CA SER A 94 -0.65 3.61 -9.01
C SER A 94 0.85 3.30 -8.99
N SER A 95 1.68 4.32 -9.21
CA SER A 95 3.14 4.21 -9.05
C SER A 95 3.59 3.83 -7.64
N ARG A 96 2.68 3.83 -6.64
CA ARG A 96 2.98 3.32 -5.30
C ARG A 96 3.53 1.89 -5.35
N LEU A 97 3.04 1.04 -6.26
CA LEU A 97 3.46 -0.36 -6.30
C LEU A 97 4.97 -0.52 -6.52
N THR A 98 5.58 0.28 -7.41
CA THR A 98 7.03 0.21 -7.66
C THR A 98 7.86 0.55 -6.42
N TYR A 99 7.30 1.32 -5.49
CA TYR A 99 7.99 1.66 -4.24
C TYR A 99 7.83 0.59 -3.19
N LEU A 100 6.62 0.01 -3.05
CA LEU A 100 6.38 -1.08 -2.09
C LEU A 100 7.24 -2.31 -2.42
N LEU A 101 7.46 -2.58 -3.71
CA LEU A 101 8.30 -3.68 -4.19
C LEU A 101 9.80 -3.48 -3.94
N ASN A 102 10.24 -2.31 -3.44
CA ASN A 102 11.63 -2.08 -3.08
C ASN A 102 11.98 -2.55 -1.66
N CYS A 103 10.98 -2.91 -0.84
CA CYS A 103 11.18 -3.37 0.53
C CYS A 103 11.03 -4.90 0.62
N ASP A 104 11.69 -5.53 1.59
CA ASP A 104 11.55 -6.94 2.01
C ASP A 104 10.20 -7.18 2.73
N SER A 105 9.11 -6.72 2.11
CA SER A 105 7.73 -6.84 2.59
C SER A 105 6.95 -7.78 1.67
N ALA A 106 5.82 -8.29 2.15
CA ALA A 106 4.87 -9.07 1.36
C ALA A 106 3.68 -8.17 0.96
N PRO A 107 3.72 -7.51 -0.21
CA PRO A 107 2.67 -6.59 -0.60
C PRO A 107 1.34 -7.33 -0.82
N ILE A 108 0.25 -6.71 -0.37
CA ILE A 108 -1.11 -7.17 -0.64
C ILE A 108 -1.61 -6.42 -1.88
N ILE A 109 -1.98 -7.17 -2.92
CA ILE A 109 -2.38 -6.60 -4.20
C ILE A 109 -3.72 -7.21 -4.59
N HIS A 110 -4.72 -6.34 -4.77
CA HIS A 110 -6.02 -6.75 -5.27
C HIS A 110 -5.94 -7.12 -6.76
N GLU A 111 -6.93 -7.82 -7.28
CA GLU A 111 -7.10 -8.03 -8.73
C GLU A 111 -7.06 -6.68 -9.48
N LEU A 112 -6.00 -6.51 -10.27
CA LEU A 112 -5.67 -5.28 -10.97
C LEU A 112 -6.49 -5.19 -12.27
N GLU A 113 -7.03 -4.00 -12.53
CA GLU A 113 -7.75 -3.70 -13.77
C GLU A 113 -6.87 -2.87 -14.71
N TRP A 114 -6.11 -1.94 -14.13
CA TRP A 114 -5.11 -1.16 -14.82
C TRP A 114 -3.81 -1.95 -14.96
N THR A 115 -3.14 -1.77 -16.09
CA THR A 115 -1.85 -2.40 -16.36
C THR A 115 -0.71 -1.41 -16.28
N ALA A 116 0.43 -1.87 -15.78
CA ALA A 116 1.72 -1.23 -15.96
C ALA A 116 2.68 -2.20 -16.64
N HIS A 117 3.72 -1.67 -17.27
CA HIS A 117 4.67 -2.43 -18.09
C HIS A 117 5.33 -3.63 -17.38
N PHE A 118 5.37 -3.65 -16.04
CA PHE A 118 5.98 -4.73 -15.25
C PHE A 118 4.97 -5.69 -14.60
N TYR A 119 3.66 -5.45 -14.70
CA TYR A 119 2.65 -6.25 -13.99
C TYR A 119 2.59 -7.70 -14.45
N HIS A 120 3.00 -8.00 -15.68
CA HIS A 120 3.10 -9.36 -16.20
C HIS A 120 4.16 -10.23 -15.48
N LEU A 121 5.00 -9.62 -14.63
CA LEU A 121 5.97 -10.31 -13.77
C LEU A 121 5.42 -10.55 -12.35
N LEU A 122 4.22 -10.05 -12.03
CA LEU A 122 3.58 -10.28 -10.75
C LEU A 122 2.83 -11.61 -10.79
N GLU A 123 3.24 -12.52 -9.94
CA GLU A 123 2.70 -13.87 -9.83
C GLU A 123 1.99 -13.98 -8.47
N PRO A 124 0.65 -14.13 -8.47
CA PRO A 124 -0.13 -14.34 -7.25
C PRO A 124 0.44 -15.44 -6.37
N ASP A 125 0.52 -15.18 -5.06
CA ASP A 125 1.02 -16.11 -4.03
C ASP A 125 2.50 -16.53 -4.19
N VAL A 126 3.24 -15.97 -5.15
CA VAL A 126 4.69 -16.10 -5.30
C VAL A 126 5.40 -14.84 -4.85
N ASN A 127 4.99 -13.68 -5.38
CA ASN A 127 5.65 -12.39 -5.10
C ASN A 127 4.73 -11.34 -4.46
N HIS A 128 3.46 -11.67 -4.26
CA HIS A 128 2.51 -10.85 -3.52
C HIS A 128 1.36 -11.68 -2.97
N ILE A 129 0.71 -11.16 -1.93
CA ILE A 129 -0.52 -11.72 -1.39
C ILE A 129 -1.66 -11.23 -2.29
N HIS A 130 -2.30 -12.17 -2.96
CA HIS A 130 -3.39 -11.86 -3.88
C HIS A 130 -4.74 -11.78 -3.17
N VAL A 131 -5.51 -10.73 -3.46
CA VAL A 131 -6.87 -10.54 -2.93
C VAL A 131 -7.86 -10.14 -4.03
N HIS A 132 -9.14 -10.43 -3.82
CA HIS A 132 -10.21 -10.05 -4.74
C HIS A 132 -10.27 -8.52 -4.89
N ARG A 133 -10.74 -8.04 -6.05
CA ARG A 133 -10.91 -6.60 -6.30
C ARG A 133 -11.76 -5.88 -5.24
N ASN A 134 -12.74 -6.58 -4.68
CA ASN A 134 -13.65 -6.07 -3.65
C ASN A 134 -13.19 -6.37 -2.22
N TRP A 135 -11.97 -6.90 -2.03
CA TRP A 135 -11.35 -7.21 -0.74
C TRP A 135 -12.02 -8.32 0.07
N THR A 136 -13.04 -9.00 -0.45
CA THR A 136 -13.84 -9.96 0.32
C THR A 136 -13.05 -11.09 0.98
N ASN A 137 -11.92 -11.50 0.39
CA ASN A 137 -11.04 -12.54 0.94
C ASN A 137 -9.83 -11.98 1.73
N LEU A 138 -9.73 -10.66 1.91
CA LEU A 138 -8.61 -10.07 2.65
C LEU A 138 -8.55 -10.55 4.11
N PRO A 139 -9.65 -10.61 4.90
CA PRO A 139 -9.58 -11.07 6.28
C PRO A 139 -9.05 -12.50 6.40
N GLU A 140 -9.52 -13.40 5.55
CA GLU A 140 -9.05 -14.80 5.49
C GLU A 140 -7.54 -14.88 5.22
N LYS A 141 -7.00 -13.99 4.37
CA LYS A 141 -5.55 -13.95 4.07
C LYS A 141 -4.70 -13.45 5.25
N MET A 142 -5.30 -12.84 6.27
CA MET A 142 -4.60 -12.28 7.44
C MET A 142 -4.62 -13.20 8.67
N GLU A 143 -5.35 -14.32 8.60
CA GLU A 143 -5.33 -15.40 9.61
C GLU A 143 -4.15 -16.36 9.41
#